data_AF-A0A7G5LZB4-F1
#
_entry.id   AF-A0A7G5LZB4-F1
#
_cell.length_a   1.000
_cell.length_b   1.000
_cell.length_c   1.000
_cell.angle_alpha   90.00
_cell.angle_beta   90.00
_cell.angle_gamma   90.00
#
_symmetry.space_group_name_H-M   'P 1'
#
loop_
_entity.id
_entity.type
_entity.pdbx_description
1 polymer ?
#
loop_
_entity_poly.entity_id
_entity_poly.type
_entity_poly.pdbx_seq_one_letter_code
_entity_poly.pdbx_strand_id
1 'polypeptide(L)'
;MQRTYKTRSRCCGDAVREPYEDADGQRYLPMMRQPMLVFTADAEGLRGIHGAALRREMPMAIYTRELFATVAVHGPRNAVDKTVKGASLHA
;
A
#
# COMPACT_ATOMS: atom_id res chain seq x y z
N MET A 1 -26.46 -5.38 12.92
CA MET A 1 -26.23 -4.07 12.30
C MET A 1 -24.73 -3.91 12.02
N GLN A 2 -24.23 -4.53 10.94
CA GLN A 2 -22.83 -4.41 10.51
C GLN A 2 -22.83 -3.64 9.21
N ARG A 3 -22.34 -2.39 9.23
CA ARG A 3 -22.09 -1.62 8.01
C ARG A 3 -20.84 -2.21 7.35
N THR A 4 -21.06 -3.06 6.36
CA THR A 4 -20.01 -3.52 5.45
C THR A 4 -19.58 -2.33 4.59
N TYR A 5 -18.42 -1.75 4.89
CA TYR A 5 -17.76 -0.78 4.01
C TYR A 5 -17.25 -1.52 2.76
N LYS A 6 -18.15 -1.78 1.82
CA LYS A 6 -17.76 -2.15 0.45
C LYS A 6 -17.42 -0.87 -0.29
N THR A 7 -16.21 -0.35 -0.04
CA THR A 7 -15.63 0.70 -0.87
C THR A 7 -15.44 0.10 -2.26
N ARG A 8 -16.38 0.33 -3.16
CA ARG A 8 -16.22 0.06 -4.59
C ARG A 8 -15.22 1.07 -5.16
N SER A 9 -13.93 0.91 -4.86
CA SER A 9 -12.88 1.51 -5.68
C SER A 9 -12.56 0.53 -6.82
N ARG A 10 -13.26 0.67 -7.94
CA ARG A 10 -12.95 -0.05 -9.19
C ARG A 10 -11.74 0.60 -9.88
N CYS A 11 -10.57 0.59 -9.25
CA CYS A 11 -9.35 1.00 -9.95
C CYS A 11 -8.57 -0.21 -10.50
N CYS A 12 -8.61 -1.37 -9.84
CA CYS A 12 -7.68 -2.49 -10.12
C CYS A 12 -8.33 -3.86 -10.36
N GLY A 13 -9.58 -3.93 -10.83
CA GLY A 13 -10.22 -5.23 -11.11
C GLY A 13 -9.47 -6.06 -12.16
N ASP A 14 -8.99 -5.39 -13.21
CA ASP A 14 -8.30 -6.01 -14.36
C ASP A 14 -6.80 -5.71 -14.40
N ALA A 15 -6.25 -5.11 -13.33
CA ALA A 15 -4.87 -4.66 -13.29
C ALA A 15 -3.87 -5.80 -13.02
N VAL A 16 -4.34 -6.95 -12.57
CA VAL A 16 -3.52 -8.10 -12.15
C VAL A 16 -3.62 -9.22 -13.19
N ARG A 17 -2.50 -9.82 -13.61
CA ARG A 17 -2.48 -10.96 -14.56
C ARG A 17 -2.86 -12.29 -13.89
N GLU A 18 -2.89 -13.38 -14.66
CA GLU A 18 -2.66 -14.70 -14.10
C GLU A 18 -1.26 -14.81 -13.46
N PRO A 19 -1.04 -15.79 -12.56
CA PRO A 19 0.29 -16.16 -12.10
C PRO A 19 1.26 -16.30 -13.27
N TYR A 20 2.44 -15.70 -13.13
CA TYR A 20 3.49 -15.83 -14.13
C TYR A 20 4.15 -17.21 -14.00
N GLU A 21 4.29 -17.93 -15.10
CA GLU A 21 5.05 -19.18 -15.15
C GLU A 21 6.30 -18.94 -15.99
N ASP A 22 7.45 -19.29 -15.44
CA ASP A 22 8.70 -19.21 -16.18
C ASP A 22 8.91 -20.45 -17.07
N ALA A 23 10.05 -20.46 -17.77
CA ALA A 23 10.38 -21.55 -18.69
C ALA A 23 10.60 -22.90 -17.99
N ASP A 24 10.91 -22.89 -16.70
CA ASP A 24 11.15 -24.07 -15.88
C ASP A 24 9.87 -24.57 -15.19
N GLY A 25 8.73 -23.93 -15.44
CA GLY A 25 7.42 -24.27 -14.88
C GLY A 25 7.23 -23.76 -13.44
N GLN A 26 8.13 -22.92 -12.93
CA GLN A 26 7.98 -22.30 -11.62
C GLN A 26 6.92 -21.19 -11.70
N ARG A 27 5.93 -21.28 -10.80
CA ARG A 27 4.82 -20.34 -10.73
C ARG A 27 5.13 -19.21 -9.75
N TYR A 28 4.86 -17.99 -10.16
CA TYR A 28 5.04 -16.77 -9.38
C TYR A 28 3.71 -16.03 -9.18
N LEU A 29 3.70 -15.12 -8.21
CA LEU A 29 2.55 -14.27 -7.98
C LEU A 29 2.22 -13.45 -9.25
N PRO A 30 0.93 -13.20 -9.50
CA PRO A 30 0.50 -12.32 -10.57
C PRO A 30 1.22 -10.97 -10.61
N MET A 31 1.65 -10.57 -11.81
CA MET A 31 2.22 -9.24 -12.04
C MET A 31 1.15 -8.22 -12.44
N MET A 32 1.40 -6.94 -12.17
CA MET A 32 0.55 -5.84 -12.62
C MET A 32 0.67 -5.67 -14.15
N ARG A 33 -0.46 -5.49 -14.84
CA ARG A 33 -0.56 -5.37 -16.31
C ARG A 33 -0.17 -3.99 -16.84
N GLN A 34 -0.14 -3.01 -15.97
CA GLN A 34 0.09 -1.61 -16.32
C GLN A 34 1.49 -1.20 -15.88
N PRO A 35 2.23 -0.44 -16.69
CA PRO A 35 3.53 0.09 -16.28
C PRO A 35 3.35 1.08 -15.12
N MET A 36 4.23 0.98 -14.13
CA MET A 36 4.31 1.94 -13.03
C MET A 36 5.53 2.83 -13.23
N LEU A 37 5.30 4.16 -13.24
CA LEU A 37 6.38 5.14 -13.28
C LEU A 37 6.74 5.55 -11.86
N VAL A 38 8.03 5.45 -11.53
CA VAL A 38 8.56 5.81 -10.21
C VAL A 38 9.38 7.09 -10.34
N PHE A 39 9.01 8.10 -9.56
CA PHE A 39 9.68 9.39 -9.54
C PHE A 39 10.18 9.69 -8.13
N THR A 40 11.18 10.57 -8.03
CA THR A 40 11.71 11.08 -6.76
C THR A 40 11.67 12.60 -6.75
N ALA A 41 11.53 13.18 -5.56
CA ALA A 41 11.56 14.62 -5.32
C ALA A 41 12.00 14.87 -3.87
N ASP A 42 12.46 16.10 -3.60
CA ASP A 42 12.70 16.56 -2.24
C ASP A 42 11.39 16.87 -1.50
N ALA A 43 11.49 17.31 -0.24
CA ALA A 43 10.32 17.57 0.60
C ALA A 43 9.42 18.68 0.05
N GLU A 44 9.99 19.70 -0.62
CA GLU A 44 9.21 20.79 -1.22
C GLU A 44 8.45 20.30 -2.46
N GLY A 45 9.13 19.56 -3.33
CA GLY A 45 8.53 18.93 -4.51
C GLY A 45 7.40 17.96 -4.13
N LEU A 46 7.61 17.12 -3.13
CA LEU A 46 6.58 16.20 -2.63
C LEU A 46 5.35 16.94 -2.06
N ARG A 47 5.56 18.05 -1.34
CA ARG A 47 4.44 18.91 -0.87
C ARG A 47 3.66 19.51 -2.03
N GLY A 48 4.36 19.98 -3.06
CA GLY A 48 3.75 20.50 -4.29
C GLY A 48 2.90 19.45 -5.01
N ILE A 49 3.44 18.24 -5.20
CA ILE A 49 2.76 17.10 -5.84
C ILE A 49 1.51 16.70 -5.03
N HIS A 50 1.65 16.55 -3.72
CA HIS A 50 0.53 16.24 -2.83
C HIS A 50 -0.58 17.30 -2.92
N GLY A 51 -0.21 18.59 -2.90
CA GLY A 51 -1.17 19.69 -3.08
C GLY A 51 -1.84 19.68 -4.45
N ALA A 52 -1.10 19.41 -5.53
CA ALA A 52 -1.65 19.31 -6.88
C ALA A 52 -2.65 18.14 -7.02
N ALA A 53 -2.33 17.00 -6.42
CA ALA A 53 -3.20 15.83 -6.42
C ALA A 53 -4.48 16.05 -5.59
N LEU A 54 -4.39 16.70 -4.42
CA LEU A 54 -5.56 17.08 -3.62
C LEU A 54 -6.50 18.04 -4.37
N ARG A 55 -5.96 19.05 -5.05
CA ARG A 55 -6.77 19.98 -5.87
C ARG A 55 -7.51 19.28 -7.02
N ARG A 56 -6.98 18.14 -7.47
CA ARG A 56 -7.59 17.29 -8.51
C ARG A 56 -8.44 16.16 -7.92
N GLU A 57 -8.64 16.13 -6.61
CA GLU A 57 -9.37 15.10 -5.88
C GLU A 57 -8.89 13.68 -6.19
N MET A 58 -7.58 13.53 -6.46
CA MET A 58 -7.00 12.24 -6.80
C MET A 58 -6.86 11.39 -5.53
N PRO A 59 -7.46 10.18 -5.49
CA PRO A 59 -7.20 9.23 -4.41
C PRO A 59 -5.73 8.79 -4.44
N MET A 60 -5.05 8.90 -3.30
CA MET A 60 -3.63 8.56 -3.17
C MET A 60 -3.40 7.59 -2.01
N ALA A 61 -2.48 6.66 -2.18
CA ALA A 61 -1.85 5.95 -1.07
C ALA A 61 -0.63 6.76 -0.61
N ILE A 62 -0.63 7.23 0.64
CA ILE A 62 0.42 8.09 1.20
C ILE A 62 1.25 7.29 2.20
N TYR A 63 2.57 7.39 2.09
CA TYR A 63 3.53 6.83 3.03
C TYR A 63 4.34 7.97 3.68
N THR A 64 3.97 8.39 4.89
CA THR A 64 4.71 9.41 5.65
C THR A 64 5.83 8.78 6.48
N ARG A 65 6.79 9.59 6.93
CA ARG A 65 7.95 9.11 7.70
C ARG A 65 7.52 8.44 9.01
N GLU A 66 6.47 8.94 9.63
CA GLU A 66 5.93 8.45 10.91
C GLU A 66 5.34 7.04 10.79
N LEU A 67 4.86 6.65 9.61
CA LEU A 67 4.36 5.28 9.38
C LEU A 67 5.46 4.22 9.51
N PHE A 68 6.72 4.61 9.33
CA PHE A 68 7.85 3.69 9.50
C PHE A 68 8.32 3.59 10.96
N ALA A 69 7.89 4.51 11.83
CA ALA A 69 8.21 4.47 13.25
C ALA A 69 7.33 3.48 14.05
N THR A 70 6.29 2.92 13.43
CA THR A 70 5.29 2.07 14.10
C THR A 70 4.90 0.90 13.20
N VAL A 71 4.38 -0.19 13.78
CA VAL A 71 3.74 -1.28 13.02
C VAL A 71 2.23 -1.16 13.14
N ALA A 72 1.55 -1.04 12.01
CA ALA A 72 0.10 -1.14 11.95
C ALA A 72 -0.31 -2.62 11.87
N VAL A 73 -0.82 -3.18 12.97
CA VAL A 73 -1.33 -4.56 13.05
C VAL A 73 -2.83 -4.53 13.31
N HIS A 74 -3.60 -5.33 12.59
CA HIS A 74 -5.03 -5.46 12.79
C HIS A 74 -5.37 -6.86 13.35
N GLY A 75 -6.13 -6.90 14.45
CA GLY A 75 -6.54 -8.14 15.10
C GLY A 75 -7.00 -7.91 16.55
N PRO A 76 -7.39 -8.96 17.28
CA PRO A 76 -7.72 -8.86 18.70
C PRO A 76 -6.56 -8.28 19.51
N ARG A 77 -6.83 -7.24 20.34
CA ARG A 77 -5.80 -6.46 21.06
C ARG A 77 -4.80 -7.33 21.82
N ASN A 78 -5.29 -8.39 22.48
CA ASN A 78 -4.46 -9.33 23.25
C ASN A 78 -3.49 -10.15 22.38
N ALA A 79 -3.88 -10.50 21.14
CA ALA A 79 -3.03 -11.25 20.22
C ALA A 79 -2.00 -10.34 19.55
N VAL A 80 -2.43 -9.12 19.16
CA VAL A 80 -1.55 -8.09 18.64
C VAL A 80 -0.47 -7.76 19.67
N ASP A 81 -0.87 -7.37 20.89
CA ASP A 81 0.06 -6.96 21.96
C ASP A 81 1.10 -8.04 22.25
N LYS A 82 0.72 -9.32 22.29
CA LYS A 82 1.67 -10.43 22.50
C LYS A 82 2.71 -10.57 21.38
N THR A 83 2.35 -10.23 20.16
CA THR A 83 3.20 -10.44 18.97
C THR A 83 4.14 -9.26 18.74
N VAL A 84 3.69 -8.03 18.96
CA VAL A 84 4.50 -6.82 18.71
C VAL A 84 5.30 -6.34 19.93
N LYS A 85 4.99 -6.83 21.14
CA LYS A 85 5.72 -6.43 22.36
C LYS A 85 7.20 -6.84 22.26
N GLY A 86 8.08 -5.84 22.31
CA GLY A 86 9.54 -6.03 22.22
C GLY A 86 10.11 -5.95 20.80
N ALA A 87 9.28 -5.72 19.78
CA ALA A 87 9.76 -5.42 18.44
C ALA A 87 10.50 -4.07 18.45
N SER A 88 11.78 -4.08 18.07
CA SER A 88 12.53 -2.86 17.79
C SER A 88 12.23 -2.43 16.35
N LEU A 89 11.73 -1.21 16.19
CA LEU A 89 11.54 -0.60 14.88
C LEU A 89 12.72 0.33 14.61
N HIS A 90 13.19 0.34 13.36
CA HIS A 90 14.32 1.17 12.95
C HIS A 90 14.00 2.65 13.26
N ALA A 91 14.81 3.25 14.13
CA ALA A 91 14.78 4.66 14.49
C ALA A 91 15.46 5.52 13.41
#